data_AF-A0A444KRQ0-F1
#
_entry.id   AF-A0A444KRQ0-F1
#
_cell.length_a   1.000
_cell.length_b   1.000
_cell.length_c   1.000
_cell.angle_alpha   90.00
_cell.angle_beta   90.00
_cell.angle_gamma   90.00
#
_symmetry.space_group_name_H-M   'P 1'
#
loop_
_entity.id
_entity.type
_entity.pdbx_description
1 polymer ?
#
loop_
_entity_poly.entity_id
_entity_poly.type
_entity_poly.pdbx_seq_one_letter_code
_entity_poly.pdbx_strand_id
1 'polypeptide(L)'
;MKGRKTGGRVAGTPNKVTASIKEAVTEAFEKAGGVDYLVKLATEDPRTFCGLVGKVIPLQVDAKLDGPLTVQVLKLAGSDADDPTPK
;
A
#
# COMPACT_ATOMS: atom_id res chain seq x y z
N MET A 1 11.13 -26.09 -41.43
CA MET A 1 10.96 -24.65 -41.10
C MET A 1 9.81 -24.49 -40.12
N LYS A 2 10.03 -23.74 -39.03
CA LYS A 2 9.09 -22.91 -38.23
C LYS A 2 9.62 -22.85 -36.80
N GLY A 3 10.29 -21.75 -36.44
CA GLY A 3 10.79 -21.54 -35.08
C GLY A 3 9.63 -21.54 -34.09
N ARG A 4 9.72 -22.40 -33.06
CA ARG A 4 8.73 -22.40 -31.96
C ARG A 4 8.94 -21.13 -31.16
N LYS A 5 7.90 -20.29 -31.05
CA LYS A 5 7.91 -19.12 -30.16
C LYS A 5 8.03 -19.60 -28.71
N THR A 6 9.23 -19.48 -28.15
CA THR A 6 9.55 -19.85 -26.76
C THR A 6 9.69 -18.55 -25.97
N GLY A 7 8.59 -18.12 -25.33
CA GLY A 7 8.60 -16.97 -24.41
C GLY A 7 7.76 -15.80 -24.89
N GLY A 8 6.56 -15.66 -24.30
CA GLY A 8 5.79 -14.42 -24.30
C GLY A 8 6.12 -13.60 -23.05
N ARG A 9 5.66 -12.35 -23.00
CA ARG A 9 5.75 -11.51 -21.80
C ARG A 9 5.11 -12.24 -20.62
N VAL A 10 5.84 -12.35 -19.50
CA VAL A 10 5.33 -12.96 -18.26
C VAL A 10 4.10 -12.19 -17.78
N ALA A 11 3.04 -12.92 -17.43
CA ALA A 11 1.82 -12.32 -16.88
C ALA A 11 2.17 -11.56 -15.59
N GLY A 12 1.67 -10.34 -15.45
CA GLY A 12 1.99 -9.46 -14.32
C GLY A 12 3.21 -8.56 -14.52
N THR A 13 4.05 -8.75 -15.55
CA THR A 13 5.12 -7.78 -15.85
C THR A 13 4.50 -6.43 -16.25
N PRO A 14 4.78 -5.33 -15.52
CA PRO A 14 4.27 -4.01 -15.86
C PRO A 14 4.67 -3.61 -17.29
N ASN A 15 3.78 -2.89 -17.99
CA ASN A 15 4.13 -2.31 -19.27
C ASN A 15 5.23 -1.26 -19.06
N LYS A 16 6.31 -1.30 -19.86
CA LYS A 16 7.44 -0.37 -19.76
C LYS A 16 7.00 1.10 -19.79
N VAL A 17 6.00 1.44 -20.61
CA VAL A 17 5.44 2.81 -20.69
C VAL A 17 4.72 3.21 -19.40
N THR A 18 4.02 2.26 -18.76
CA THR A 18 3.33 2.53 -17.49
C THR A 18 4.33 2.67 -16.33
N ALA A 19 5.43 1.91 -16.37
CA ALA A 19 6.52 2.05 -15.41
C ALA A 19 7.19 3.42 -15.51
N SER A 20 7.53 3.87 -16.73
CA SER A 20 8.16 5.18 -16.95
C SER A 20 7.27 6.36 -16.53
N ILE A 21 5.95 6.24 -16.71
CA ILE A 21 5.01 7.27 -16.23
C ILE A 21 4.94 7.31 -14.70
N LYS A 22 4.91 6.15 -14.04
CA LYS A 22 4.91 6.08 -12.57
C LYS A 22 6.18 6.71 -11.99
N GLU A 23 7.33 6.43 -12.58
CA GLU A 23 8.62 7.01 -12.20
C GLU A 23 8.61 8.53 -12.38
N ALA A 24 8.19 9.04 -13.54
CA ALA A 24 8.10 10.47 -13.81
C ALA A 24 7.15 11.21 -12.85
N VAL A 25 6.01 10.61 -12.50
CA VAL A 25 5.07 11.17 -11.52
C VAL A 25 5.67 11.20 -10.11
N THR A 26 6.42 10.16 -9.73
CA THR A 26 7.08 10.09 -8.43
C THR A 26 8.18 11.13 -8.32
N GLU A 27 9.02 11.26 -9.36
CA GLU A 27 10.08 12.26 -9.42
C GLU A 27 9.52 13.70 -9.42
N ALA A 28 8.41 13.94 -10.13
CA ALA A 28 7.74 15.24 -10.12
C ALA A 28 7.19 15.58 -8.72
N PHE A 29 6.64 14.59 -8.01
CA PHE A 29 6.15 14.77 -6.64
C PHE A 29 7.30 15.08 -5.66
N GLU A 30 8.41 14.37 -5.76
CA GLU A 30 9.61 14.65 -4.95
C GLU A 30 10.13 16.07 -5.21
N LYS A 31 10.24 16.48 -6.47
CA LYS A 31 10.67 17.84 -6.85
C LYS A 31 9.71 18.93 -6.38
N ALA A 32 8.41 18.63 -6.29
CA ALA A 32 7.41 19.57 -5.78
C ALA A 32 7.51 19.79 -4.25
N GLY A 33 8.29 18.98 -3.54
CA GLY A 33 8.44 19.02 -2.08
C GLY A 33 7.87 17.81 -1.36
N GLY A 34 7.41 16.79 -2.09
CA GLY A 34 6.96 15.51 -1.53
C GLY A 34 5.92 15.66 -0.42
N VAL A 35 6.23 15.11 0.76
CA VAL A 35 5.33 15.17 1.91
C VAL A 35 5.09 16.61 2.37
N ASP A 36 6.11 17.46 2.37
CA ASP A 36 5.99 18.85 2.82
C ASP A 36 5.07 19.66 1.91
N TYR A 37 5.03 19.34 0.62
CA TYR A 37 4.06 19.90 -0.31
C TYR A 37 2.62 19.55 0.10
N LEU A 38 2.36 18.30 0.49
CA LEU A 38 1.03 17.89 0.96
C LEU A 38 0.65 18.52 2.31
N VAL A 39 1.61 18.70 3.22
CA VAL A 39 1.40 19.40 4.50
C VAL A 39 1.04 20.87 4.25
N LYS A 40 1.78 21.54 3.36
CA LYS A 40 1.49 22.91 2.96
C LYS A 40 0.12 23.01 2.28
N LEU A 41 -0.20 22.10 1.36
CA LEU A 41 -1.49 22.03 0.68
C LEU A 41 -2.65 21.83 1.66
N ALA A 42 -2.47 21.02 2.72
CA ALA A 42 -3.49 20.84 3.76
C ALA A 42 -3.81 22.15 4.50
N THR A 43 -2.86 23.08 4.60
CA THR A 43 -3.07 24.40 5.22
C THR A 43 -3.57 25.47 4.26
N GLU A 44 -3.05 25.50 3.02
CA GLU A 44 -3.38 26.55 2.03
C GLU A 44 -4.66 26.26 1.25
N ASP A 45 -4.90 24.99 0.90
CA ASP A 45 -6.12 24.53 0.23
C ASP A 45 -6.56 23.15 0.76
N PRO A 46 -7.22 23.13 1.94
CA PRO A 46 -7.70 21.91 2.56
C PRO A 46 -8.67 21.12 1.67
N ARG A 47 -9.41 21.78 0.77
CA ARG A 47 -10.39 21.12 -0.11
C ARG A 47 -9.69 20.24 -1.13
N THR A 48 -8.64 20.75 -1.76
CA THR A 48 -7.81 19.97 -2.70
C THR A 48 -7.11 18.82 -1.99
N PHE A 49 -6.56 19.07 -0.79
CA PHE A 49 -5.94 18.01 0.02
C PHE A 49 -6.92 16.87 0.34
N CYS A 50 -8.09 17.18 0.91
CA CYS A 50 -9.12 16.18 1.22
C CYS A 50 -9.60 15.42 -0.03
N GLY A 51 -9.69 16.09 -1.17
CA GLY A 51 -10.03 15.47 -2.45
C GLY A 51 -8.98 14.48 -2.95
N LEU A 52 -7.69 14.76 -2.74
CA LEU A 52 -6.60 13.82 -3.05
C LEU A 52 -6.60 12.63 -2.09
N VAL A 53 -6.77 12.89 -0.79
CA VAL A 53 -6.86 11.83 0.24
C VAL A 53 -7.99 10.86 -0.09
N GLY A 54 -9.17 11.34 -0.46
CA GLY A 54 -10.30 10.48 -0.85
C GLY A 54 -10.09 9.67 -2.14
N LYS A 55 -9.14 10.06 -3.00
CA LYS A 55 -8.78 9.30 -4.21
C LYS A 55 -7.68 8.27 -3.97
N VAL A 56 -6.79 8.52 -3.01
CA VAL A 56 -5.65 7.65 -2.69
C VAL A 56 -6.04 6.59 -1.66
N ILE A 57 -6.93 6.92 -0.72
CA ILE A 57 -7.49 5.94 0.21
C ILE A 57 -8.51 5.09 -0.58
N PRO A 58 -8.31 3.77 -0.71
CA PRO A 58 -9.29 2.91 -1.35
C PRO A 58 -10.59 2.93 -0.53
N LEU A 59 -11.69 3.42 -1.14
CA LEU A 59 -13.02 3.46 -0.53
C LEU A 59 -13.66 2.06 -0.36
N GLN A 60 -13.13 1.06 -1.07
CA GLN A 60 -13.52 -0.34 -0.95
C GLN A 60 -12.27 -1.19 -0.92
N VAL A 61 -11.94 -1.73 0.25
CA VAL A 61 -11.20 -2.98 0.33
C VAL A 61 -12.19 -4.08 -0.08
N ASP A 62 -12.43 -4.24 -1.39
CA ASP A 62 -13.04 -5.46 -1.92
C ASP A 62 -11.98 -6.57 -1.82
N ALA A 63 -11.72 -7.01 -0.59
CA ALA A 63 -10.99 -8.24 -0.35
C ALA A 63 -11.91 -9.41 -0.69
N LYS A 64 -12.13 -9.65 -1.99
CA LYS A 64 -12.48 -11.00 -2.45
C LYS A 64 -11.28 -11.89 -2.18
N LEU A 65 -11.24 -12.46 -0.98
CA LEU A 65 -10.35 -13.57 -0.65
C LEU A 65 -10.88 -14.82 -1.35
N ASP A 66 -10.45 -15.06 -2.59
CA ASP A 66 -10.58 -16.35 -3.27
C ASP A 66 -9.48 -17.33 -2.79
N GLY A 67 -9.28 -17.43 -1.47
CA GLY A 67 -8.23 -18.26 -0.86
C GLY A 67 -8.58 -18.71 0.56
N PRO A 68 -8.02 -19.84 1.03
CA PRO A 68 -8.35 -20.38 2.34
C PRO A 68 -7.95 -19.42 3.45
N LEU A 69 -8.94 -19.04 4.27
CA LEU A 69 -8.75 -18.22 5.46
C LEU A 69 -7.83 -18.94 6.45
N THR A 70 -6.65 -18.37 6.69
CA THR A 70 -5.72 -18.88 7.71
C THR A 70 -5.85 -18.01 8.95
N VAL A 71 -6.51 -18.53 10.00
CA VAL A 71 -6.66 -17.84 11.28
C VAL A 71 -5.46 -18.17 12.18
N GLN A 72 -4.64 -17.18 12.51
CA GLN A 72 -3.63 -17.33 13.56
C GLN A 72 -4.21 -16.86 14.90
N VAL A 73 -4.38 -17.80 15.83
CA VAL A 73 -4.75 -17.48 17.22
C VAL A 73 -3.47 -17.17 17.99
N LEU A 74 -3.22 -15.88 18.25
CA LEU A 74 -2.18 -15.44 19.16
C LEU A 74 -2.71 -15.55 20.60
N LYS A 75 -2.22 -16.53 21.35
CA LYS A 75 -2.49 -16.63 22.80
C LYS A 75 -1.69 -15.53 23.50
N LEU A 76 -2.36 -14.44 23.86
CA LEU A 76 -1.80 -13.44 24.76
C LEU A 76 -1.74 -14.07 26.15
N ALA A 77 -0.57 -14.56 26.55
CA ALA A 77 -0.33 -15.01 27.91
C ALA A 77 -0.34 -13.77 28.82
N GLY A 78 -1.41 -13.61 29.60
CA GLY A 78 -1.42 -12.71 30.73
C GLY A 78 -0.31 -13.13 31.69
N SER A 79 0.67 -12.25 31.86
CA SER A 79 1.66 -12.32 32.91
C SER A 79 1.00 -11.93 34.23
N ASP A 80 0.41 -12.89 34.92
CA ASP A 80 0.17 -12.76 36.36
C ASP A 80 1.51 -13.03 37.06
N ALA A 81 2.31 -11.96 37.15
CA ALA A 81 3.47 -11.93 38.02
C ALA A 81 3.03 -11.45 39.42
N ASP A 82 3.36 -12.30 40.40
CA ASP A 82 3.66 -12.01 41.81
C ASP A 82 2.58 -11.38 42.72
N ASP A 83 2.01 -12.23 43.59
CA ASP A 83 1.97 -11.90 45.02
C ASP A 83 1.96 -13.19 45.89
N PRO A 84 3.07 -13.56 46.54
CA PRO A 84 3.06 -14.55 47.61
C PRO A 84 2.80 -13.85 48.94
N THR A 85 1.56 -13.83 49.42
CA THR A 85 1.26 -13.44 50.81
C THR A 85 1.22 -14.66 51.73
N PRO A 86 1.93 -14.63 52.88
CA PRO A 86 2.05 -15.76 53.79
C PRO A 86 0.88 -15.80 54.78
N LYS A 87 0.48 -17.01 55.19
CA LYS A 87 -0.17 -17.25 56.48
C LYS A 87 0.27 -18.59 57.04
#